data_AF-A0A7C9HL87-F1
#
_entry.id   AF-A0A7C9HL87-F1
#
_cell.length_a   1.000
_cell.length_b   1.000
_cell.length_c   1.000
_cell.angle_alpha   90.00
_cell.angle_beta   90.00
_cell.angle_gamma   90.00
#
_symmetry.space_group_name_H-M   'P 1'
#
loop_
_entity.id
_entity.type
_entity.pdbx_description
1 polymer ?
#
loop_
_entity_poly.entity_id
_entity_poly.type
_entity_poly.pdbx_seq_one_letter_code
_entity_poly.pdbx_strand_id
1 'polypeptide(L)'
;MPALGYPVFCLRHLQAGYDIEDLQSEDQCLLIKRLRHLSKMEWGSVVNAPRHGAGKENIHRNSIRVAFPSAVDVDETLWALRYARRKAMVGWRRGDVFHVVWIDHDFSVYRHG
;
A
#
# COMPACT_ATOMS: atom_id res chain seq x y z
N MET A 1 25.74 1.96 -1.58
CA MET A 1 25.14 3.13 -0.89
C MET A 1 24.16 2.60 0.14
N PRO A 2 24.19 3.05 1.41
CA PRO A 2 23.12 2.67 2.32
C PRO A 2 21.80 3.17 1.72
N ALA A 3 20.75 2.35 1.86
CA ALA A 3 19.40 2.71 1.46
C ALA A 3 19.08 4.08 2.09
N LEU A 4 18.56 5.03 1.30
CA LEU A 4 18.28 6.38 1.79
C LEU A 4 17.19 6.34 2.88
N GLY A 5 16.47 5.21 3.01
CA GLY A 5 15.45 5.02 4.02
C GLY A 5 14.12 5.64 3.61
N TYR A 6 13.95 6.04 2.35
CA TYR A 6 12.73 6.63 1.80
C TYR A 6 11.95 5.62 0.94
N PRO A 7 10.61 5.65 0.94
CA PRO A 7 9.80 4.76 0.11
C PRO A 7 10.05 4.94 -1.38
N VAL A 8 10.30 3.81 -2.04
CA VAL A 8 10.16 3.63 -3.49
C VAL A 8 8.93 2.76 -3.72
N PHE A 9 8.04 3.14 -4.63
CA PHE A 9 6.82 2.37 -4.88
C PHE A 9 6.97 1.54 -6.16
N CYS A 10 6.81 0.23 -6.02
CA CYS A 10 6.76 -0.71 -7.14
C CYS A 10 5.31 -1.07 -7.44
N LEU A 11 4.83 -0.68 -8.62
CA LEU A 11 3.44 -0.92 -9.08
C LEU A 11 3.32 -2.15 -10.00
N ARG A 12 4.42 -2.87 -10.25
CA ARG A 12 4.48 -4.01 -11.16
C ARG A 12 3.53 -5.16 -10.76
N HIS A 13 3.16 -5.26 -9.48
CA HIS A 13 2.42 -6.39 -8.93
C HIS A 13 0.93 -6.10 -8.71
N LEU A 14 0.44 -4.96 -9.19
CA LEU A 14 -0.99 -4.65 -9.14
C LEU A 14 -1.81 -5.74 -9.83
N GLN A 15 -2.96 -6.04 -9.24
CA GLN A 15 -3.89 -7.05 -9.72
C GLN A 15 -5.09 -6.37 -10.37
N ALA A 16 -5.60 -6.95 -11.46
CA ALA A 16 -6.83 -6.48 -12.09
C ALA A 16 -8.00 -6.45 -11.07
N GLY A 17 -8.84 -5.42 -11.15
CA GLY A 17 -9.88 -5.12 -10.17
C GLY A 17 -9.37 -4.34 -8.95
N TYR A 18 -8.05 -4.19 -8.80
CA TYR A 18 -7.37 -3.45 -7.74
C TYR A 18 -6.18 -2.65 -8.30
N ASP A 19 -6.20 -2.34 -9.59
CA ASP A 19 -5.19 -1.58 -10.31
C ASP A 19 -5.53 -0.07 -10.27
N ILE A 20 -4.57 0.76 -10.70
CA ILE A 20 -4.78 2.19 -10.93
C ILE A 20 -5.80 2.40 -12.04
N GLU A 21 -5.82 1.52 -13.04
CA GLU A 21 -6.77 1.58 -14.16
C GLU A 21 -8.23 1.35 -13.73
N ASP A 22 -8.45 0.66 -12.60
CA ASP A 22 -9.78 0.42 -12.04
C ASP A 22 -10.32 1.61 -11.22
N LEU A 23 -9.47 2.60 -10.93
CA LEU A 23 -9.82 3.77 -10.14
C LEU A 23 -10.57 4.83 -10.95
N GLN A 24 -11.47 5.54 -10.28
CA GLN A 24 -12.01 6.81 -10.80
C GLN A 24 -10.91 7.88 -10.84
N SER A 25 -11.02 8.85 -11.77
CA SER A 25 -9.99 9.87 -11.99
C SER A 25 -9.62 10.67 -10.73
N GLU A 26 -10.58 10.90 -9.83
CA GLU A 26 -10.32 11.57 -8.55
C GLU A 26 -9.41 10.72 -7.64
N ASP A 27 -9.68 9.42 -7.53
CA ASP A 27 -8.87 8.51 -6.71
C ASP A 27 -7.46 8.34 -7.28
N GLN A 28 -7.29 8.33 -8.60
CA GLN A 28 -5.97 8.33 -9.25
C GLN A 28 -5.16 9.57 -8.85
N CYS A 29 -5.80 10.74 -8.84
CA CYS A 29 -5.18 12.01 -8.43
C CYS A 29 -4.78 11.99 -6.94
N LEU A 30 -5.65 11.45 -6.07
CA LEU A 30 -5.35 11.31 -4.65
C LEU A 30 -4.21 10.31 -4.41
N LEU A 31 -4.20 9.19 -5.14
CA LEU A 31 -3.16 8.18 -5.09
C LEU A 31 -1.79 8.77 -5.45
N ILE A 32 -1.66 9.48 -6.58
CA ILE A 32 -0.36 10.03 -7.00
C ILE A 32 0.13 11.12 -6.05
N LYS A 33 -0.77 11.97 -5.54
CA LYS A 33 -0.44 12.95 -4.49
C LYS A 33 0.08 12.26 -3.23
N ARG A 34 -0.53 11.15 -2.86
CA ARG A 34 -0.10 10.36 -1.70
C ARG A 34 1.26 9.71 -1.92
N LEU A 35 1.46 9.02 -3.04
CA LEU A 35 2.74 8.42 -3.42
C LEU A 35 3.86 9.46 -3.35
N ARG A 36 3.62 10.66 -3.92
CA ARG A 36 4.59 11.75 -3.86
C ARG A 36 4.85 12.23 -2.44
N HIS A 37 3.81 12.36 -1.62
CA HIS A 37 3.98 12.74 -0.21
C HIS A 37 4.81 11.72 0.57
N LEU A 38 4.47 10.44 0.49
CA LEU A 38 5.17 9.36 1.19
C LEU A 38 6.61 9.18 0.69
N SER A 39 6.88 9.39 -0.60
CA SER A 39 8.24 9.31 -1.17
C SER A 39 9.23 10.33 -0.57
N LYS A 40 8.73 11.37 0.10
CA LYS A 40 9.55 12.39 0.77
C LYS A 40 9.75 12.12 2.26
N MET A 41 9.16 11.06 2.79
CA MET A 41 9.23 10.71 4.19
C MET A 41 10.18 9.54 4.37
N GLU A 42 10.94 9.52 5.46
CA GLU A 42 11.66 8.32 5.83
C GLU A 42 10.69 7.23 6.30
N TRP A 43 11.04 5.98 6.07
CA TRP A 43 10.30 4.82 6.52
C TRP A 43 10.06 4.83 8.03
N GLY A 44 11.03 5.31 8.82
CA GLY A 44 10.84 5.50 10.26
C GLY A 44 9.67 6.44 10.57
N SER A 45 9.57 7.55 9.84
CA SER A 45 8.44 8.49 9.98
C SER A 45 7.12 7.87 9.50
N VAL A 46 7.13 7.12 8.38
CA VAL A 46 5.92 6.44 7.86
C VAL A 46 5.43 5.38 8.84
N VAL A 47 6.33 4.58 9.44
CA VAL A 47 5.97 3.50 10.37
C VAL A 47 5.42 4.05 11.69
N ASN A 48 5.96 5.17 12.17
CA ASN A 48 5.59 5.77 13.45
C ASN A 48 4.45 6.79 13.34
N ALA A 49 4.07 7.21 12.13
CA ALA A 49 2.96 8.13 11.95
C ALA A 49 1.61 7.49 12.36
N PRO A 50 0.62 8.31 12.80
CA PRO A 50 -0.71 7.81 13.10
C PRO A 50 -1.35 7.11 11.89
N ARG A 51 -2.09 6.02 12.13
CA ARG A 51 -2.79 5.23 11.08
C ARG A 51 -3.79 6.04 10.24
N HIS A 52 -4.34 7.11 10.82
CA HIS A 52 -5.24 8.04 10.12
C HIS A 52 -4.49 9.14 9.34
N GLY A 53 -3.17 9.26 9.54
CA GLY A 53 -2.27 10.16 8.83
C GLY A 53 -1.39 9.40 7.84
N ALA A 54 -0.06 9.53 7.94
CA ALA A 54 0.92 8.85 7.09
C ALA A 54 1.25 7.39 7.50
N GLY A 55 0.62 6.91 8.58
CA GLY A 55 0.93 5.62 9.20
C GLY A 55 0.58 4.40 8.38
N LYS A 56 1.17 3.27 8.77
CA LYS A 56 0.80 1.93 8.27
C LYS A 56 -0.17 1.20 9.20
N GLU A 57 -0.93 0.30 8.62
CA GLU A 57 -1.66 -0.76 9.32
C GLU A 57 -1.05 -2.12 8.94
N ASN A 58 -0.80 -3.00 9.92
CA ASN A 58 -0.39 -4.37 9.64
C ASN A 58 -1.63 -5.20 9.28
N ILE A 59 -1.60 -5.86 8.13
CA ILE A 59 -2.71 -6.67 7.65
C ILE A 59 -2.39 -8.15 7.87
N HIS A 60 -3.24 -8.83 8.63
CA HIS A 60 -3.09 -10.25 8.87
C HIS A 60 -3.54 -11.03 7.63
N ARG A 61 -2.77 -12.04 7.19
CA ARG A 61 -3.06 -12.74 5.92
C ARG A 61 -4.46 -13.35 5.86
N ASN A 62 -4.97 -13.85 7.00
CA ASN A 62 -6.31 -14.42 7.10
C ASN A 62 -7.46 -13.38 6.99
N SER A 63 -7.15 -12.08 6.97
CA SER A 63 -8.15 -11.03 6.76
C SER A 63 -8.32 -10.67 5.28
N ILE A 64 -7.35 -11.05 4.43
CA ILE A 64 -7.42 -10.88 2.98
C ILE A 64 -8.54 -11.76 2.41
N ARG A 65 -9.38 -11.17 1.55
CA ARG A 65 -10.57 -11.81 0.96
C ARG A 65 -10.42 -12.09 -0.53
N VAL A 66 -9.30 -11.68 -1.11
CA VAL A 66 -8.96 -11.82 -2.52
C VAL A 66 -7.87 -12.88 -2.70
N ALA A 67 -7.72 -13.38 -3.92
CA ALA A 67 -6.67 -14.33 -4.23
C ALA A 67 -5.28 -13.68 -4.05
N PHE A 68 -4.38 -14.38 -3.35
CA PHE A 68 -2.99 -13.97 -3.25
C PHE A 68 -2.27 -14.23 -4.58
N PRO A 69 -1.63 -13.22 -5.19
CA PRO A 69 -0.80 -13.45 -6.36
C PRO A 69 0.50 -14.16 -5.96
N SER A 70 1.09 -14.91 -6.89
CA SER A 70 2.33 -15.66 -6.67
C SER A 70 3.53 -14.79 -6.29
N ALA A 71 3.47 -13.48 -6.54
CA ALA A 71 4.51 -12.53 -6.17
C ALA A 71 4.60 -12.27 -4.65
N VAL A 72 3.56 -12.61 -3.87
CA VAL A 72 3.50 -12.37 -2.42
C VAL A 72 3.86 -13.66 -1.68
N ASP A 73 5.12 -13.77 -1.26
CA ASP A 73 5.60 -14.91 -0.45
C ASP A 73 4.84 -15.00 0.89
N VAL A 74 4.76 -16.21 1.46
CA VAL A 74 3.99 -16.50 2.68
C VAL A 74 4.50 -15.74 3.91
N ASP A 75 5.81 -15.47 3.96
CA ASP A 75 6.49 -14.84 5.10
C ASP A 75 6.45 -13.29 5.05
N GLU A 76 5.94 -12.71 3.96
CA GLU A 76 5.87 -11.26 3.82
C GLU A 76 4.80 -10.66 4.75
N THR A 77 5.21 -9.63 5.49
CA THR A 77 4.27 -8.83 6.29
C THR A 77 3.57 -7.83 5.38
N LEU A 78 2.25 -7.95 5.28
CA LEU A 78 1.43 -7.02 4.52
C LEU A 78 1.13 -5.76 5.32
N TRP A 79 1.29 -4.61 4.67
CA TRP A 79 0.90 -3.30 5.19
C TRP A 79 -0.19 -2.68 4.32
N ALA A 80 -1.09 -1.94 4.96
CA ALA A 80 -1.96 -0.99 4.29
C ALA A 80 -1.45 0.45 4.54
N LEU A 81 -1.28 1.21 3.47
CA LEU A 81 -0.94 2.63 3.48
C LEU A 81 -2.11 3.41 2.87
N ARG A 82 -2.79 4.24 3.67
CA ARG A 82 -3.94 5.00 3.19
C ARG A 82 -3.55 6.03 2.14
N TYR A 83 -4.37 6.20 1.11
CA TYR A 83 -4.21 7.24 0.09
C TYR A 83 -5.37 8.23 0.01
N ALA A 84 -6.59 7.83 0.38
CA ALA A 84 -7.76 8.70 0.38
C ALA A 84 -8.76 8.27 1.47
N ARG A 85 -9.01 9.12 2.47
CA ARG A 85 -9.88 8.82 3.62
C ARG A 85 -9.53 7.47 4.28
N ARG A 86 -10.29 6.40 3.95
CA ARG A 86 -10.06 5.02 4.42
C ARG A 86 -9.47 4.10 3.35
N LYS A 87 -9.47 4.49 2.07
CA LYS A 87 -8.94 3.71 0.96
C LYS A 87 -7.42 3.57 1.07
N ALA A 88 -6.89 2.40 0.77
CA ALA A 88 -5.48 2.08 1.01
C ALA A 88 -4.82 1.34 -0.15
N MET A 89 -3.50 1.51 -0.25
CA MET A 89 -2.63 0.62 -1.00
C MET A 89 -2.20 -0.49 -0.05
N VAL A 90 -2.40 -1.74 -0.45
CA VAL A 90 -1.94 -2.92 0.28
C VAL A 90 -0.74 -3.51 -0.44
N GLY A 91 0.29 -3.85 0.33
CA GLY A 91 1.60 -4.22 -0.21
C GLY A 91 2.52 -4.81 0.84
N TRP A 92 3.73 -5.17 0.42
CA TRP A 92 4.80 -5.58 1.31
C TRP A 92 6.04 -4.71 1.05
N ARG A 93 6.96 -4.69 2.02
CA ARG A 93 8.18 -3.88 1.95
C ARG A 93 9.41 -4.78 1.89
N ARG A 94 10.29 -4.54 0.92
CA ARG A 94 11.64 -5.12 0.84
C ARG A 94 12.67 -3.98 0.72
N GLY A 95 13.46 -3.79 1.77
CA GLY A 95 14.40 -2.67 1.84
C GLY A 95 13.67 -1.32 1.77
N ASP A 96 13.94 -0.50 0.77
CA ASP A 96 13.27 0.78 0.56
C ASP A 96 12.02 0.68 -0.34
N VAL A 97 11.81 -0.47 -0.98
CA VAL A 97 10.74 -0.67 -1.96
C VAL A 97 9.48 -1.19 -1.28
N PHE A 98 8.37 -0.47 -1.46
CA PHE A 98 7.03 -0.94 -1.18
C PHE A 98 6.41 -1.49 -2.46
N HIS A 99 6.23 -2.80 -2.50
CA HIS A 99 5.57 -3.49 -3.60
C HIS A 99 4.07 -3.44 -3.37
N VAL A 100 3.39 -2.60 -4.14
CA VAL A 100 1.93 -2.49 -4.10
C VAL A 100 1.34 -3.66 -4.88
N VAL A 101 0.36 -4.33 -4.27
CA VAL A 101 -0.34 -5.47 -4.88
C VAL A 101 -1.83 -5.21 -5.09
N TRP A 102 -2.46 -4.47 -4.18
CA TRP A 102 -3.88 -4.11 -4.31
C TRP A 102 -4.09 -2.65 -3.96
N ILE A 103 -4.90 -1.95 -4.75
CA ILE A 103 -5.48 -0.67 -4.38
C ILE A 103 -6.91 -0.92 -3.93
N ASP A 104 -7.11 -0.94 -2.62
CA ASP A 104 -8.39 -1.25 -1.99
C ASP A 104 -9.29 -0.01 -1.99
N HIS A 105 -9.90 0.24 -3.16
CA HIS A 105 -10.73 1.42 -3.40
C HIS A 105 -12.20 1.21 -3.01
N ASP A 106 -12.66 -0.05 -2.92
CA ASP A 106 -14.03 -0.45 -2.64
C ASP A 106 -14.20 -1.22 -1.32
N PHE A 107 -13.12 -1.37 -0.53
CA PHE A 107 -13.10 -2.03 0.77
C PHE A 107 -13.36 -3.54 0.70
N SER A 108 -12.99 -4.17 -0.40
CA SER A 108 -13.18 -5.62 -0.63
C SER A 108 -11.90 -6.43 -0.43
N VAL A 109 -10.71 -5.83 -0.44
CA VAL A 109 -9.43 -6.56 -0.38
C VAL A 109 -9.27 -7.30 0.95
N TYR A 110 -9.67 -6.69 2.06
CA TYR A 110 -9.52 -7.28 3.39
C TYR A 110 -10.69 -6.95 4.33
N ARG A 111 -10.75 -7.62 5.49
CA ARG A 111 -11.75 -7.30 6.50
C ARG A 111 -11.44 -5.94 7.12
N HIS A 112 -12.29 -4.96 6.84
CA HIS A 112 -12.32 -3.68 7.55
C HIS A 112 -13.06 -3.83 8.88
N GLY A 113 -12.51 -3.20 9.92
CA GLY A 113 -13.15 -3.04 11.24
C GLY A 113 -13.92 -1.73 11.34
#